data_AF-A0A8S4A0C1-F1
#
_entry.id   AF-A0A8S4A0C1-F1
#
_cell.length_a   1.000
_cell.length_b   1.000
_cell.length_c   1.000
_cell.angle_alpha   90.00
_cell.angle_beta   90.00
_cell.angle_gamma   90.00
#
_symmetry.space_group_name_H-M   'P 1'
#
loop_
_entity.id
_entity.type
_entity.pdbx_description
1 polymer ?
#
loop_
_entity_poly.entity_id
_entity_poly.type
_entity_poly.pdbx_seq_one_letter_code
_entity_poly.pdbx_strand_id
1 'polypeptide(L)'
;MLSNTIFHILSDTIFNILSDTIFHILSDTIFNILSDTIFHILSDTIFHILSNTFCRGANIGSDHNLCIAKLKIKLKSLLKPPRNKKINLQALLSKDHQSAFNAEILTTYVTKTSNADTTNNIDKNWDFFKNTLTNAAVNTVGYVQKQKKKWLSDNTWSKIQERKQAKLTLLSKKDTSSYEKYSTLDKEVKSNARKDKQNFIHDLAFDAETAAKIGNNKAVFHIMKQLCNHSPTLNTPIKDKQGKLLLSDDQQTKRWAEHFKEILNRPNPDIIPNLEEEIITPTL
;
A
#
# COMPACT_ATOMS: atom_id res chain seq x y z
N MET A 1 44.32 66.32 22.38
CA MET A 1 44.08 65.14 23.24
C MET A 1 42.63 65.07 23.71
N LEU A 2 42.09 66.08 24.41
CA LEU A 2 40.70 66.05 24.93
C LEU A 2 39.61 65.82 23.87
N SER A 3 39.72 66.45 22.68
CA SER A 3 38.70 66.37 21.62
C SER A 3 38.58 64.98 20.98
N ASN A 4 39.69 64.27 20.76
CA ASN A 4 39.66 62.91 20.21
C ASN A 4 39.09 61.91 21.22
N THR A 5 39.43 62.05 22.50
CA THR A 5 38.90 61.16 23.55
C THR A 5 37.39 61.35 23.72
N ILE A 6 36.90 62.59 23.69
CA ILE A 6 35.46 62.89 23.74
C ILE A 6 34.76 62.37 22.49
N PHE A 7 35.35 62.52 21.30
CA PHE A 7 34.77 62.02 20.06
C PHE A 7 34.65 60.49 20.04
N HIS A 8 35.68 59.77 20.49
CA HIS A 8 35.62 58.31 20.59
C HIS A 8 34.60 57.84 21.63
N ILE A 9 34.56 58.46 22.80
CA ILE A 9 33.58 58.09 23.84
C ILE A 9 32.15 58.38 23.38
N LEU A 10 31.89 59.53 22.75
CA LEU A 10 30.55 59.83 22.22
C LEU A 10 30.16 58.89 21.08
N SER A 11 31.09 58.61 20.16
CA SER A 11 30.86 57.71 19.04
C SER A 11 30.54 56.29 19.53
N ASP A 12 31.33 55.76 20.46
CA ASP A 12 31.15 54.40 20.97
C ASP A 12 29.88 54.30 21.82
N THR A 13 29.58 55.31 22.64
CA THR A 13 28.35 55.30 23.44
C THR A 13 27.10 55.43 22.57
N ILE A 14 27.10 56.32 21.57
CA ILE A 14 25.98 56.45 20.63
C ILE A 14 25.83 55.18 19.79
N PHE A 15 26.92 54.63 19.26
CA PHE A 15 26.87 53.41 18.45
C PHE A 15 26.33 52.22 19.24
N ASN A 16 26.79 52.03 20.49
CA ASN A 16 26.31 50.93 21.32
C ASN A 16 24.85 51.11 21.72
N ILE A 17 24.44 52.32 22.13
CA ILE A 17 23.04 52.57 22.49
C ILE A 17 22.11 52.42 21.28
N LEU A 18 22.49 52.96 20.11
CA LEU A 18 21.66 52.83 18.91
C LEU A 18 21.61 51.38 18.43
N SER A 19 22.74 50.67 18.44
CA SER A 19 22.81 49.27 18.04
C SER A 19 21.97 48.40 18.96
N ASP A 20 22.10 48.54 20.28
CA ASP A 20 21.37 47.72 21.24
C ASP A 20 19.88 48.03 21.22
N THR A 21 19.49 49.30 21.11
CA THR A 21 18.07 49.68 21.03
C THR A 21 17.43 49.23 19.73
N ILE A 22 18.11 49.37 18.59
CA ILE A 22 17.61 48.91 17.29
C ILE A 22 17.55 47.39 17.27
N PHE A 23 18.58 46.70 17.77
CA PHE A 23 18.59 45.24 17.83
C PHE A 23 17.49 44.70 18.73
N HIS A 24 17.29 45.28 19.92
CA HIS A 24 16.19 44.88 20.80
C HIS A 24 14.82 45.18 20.19
N ILE A 25 14.61 46.37 19.63
CA ILE A 25 13.30 46.70 19.04
C ILE A 25 13.02 45.84 17.82
N LEU A 26 13.99 45.64 16.90
CA LEU A 26 13.78 44.75 15.76
C LEU A 26 13.61 43.29 16.20
N SER A 27 14.44 42.81 17.11
CA SER A 27 14.37 41.43 17.59
C SER A 27 13.03 41.18 18.28
N ASP A 28 12.63 42.03 19.21
CA ASP A 28 11.40 41.83 19.98
C ASP A 28 10.16 42.05 19.10
N THR A 29 10.15 43.05 18.22
CA THR A 29 8.98 43.25 17.33
C THR A 29 8.88 42.17 16.26
N ILE A 30 9.98 41.78 15.62
CA ILE A 30 9.95 40.72 14.61
C ILE A 30 9.67 39.39 15.28
N PHE A 31 10.34 39.04 16.38
CA PHE A 31 10.13 37.78 17.08
C PHE A 31 8.71 37.68 17.63
N ASN A 32 8.18 38.73 18.26
CA ASN A 32 6.80 38.69 18.77
C ASN A 32 5.78 38.66 17.65
N ILE A 33 5.94 39.44 16.57
CA ILE A 33 4.99 39.40 15.44
C ILE A 33 5.07 38.05 14.71
N LEU A 34 6.29 37.52 14.47
CA LEU A 34 6.44 36.20 13.82
C LEU A 34 5.92 35.10 14.74
N SER A 35 6.28 35.12 16.03
CA SER A 35 5.84 34.13 17.01
C SER A 35 4.33 34.16 17.17
N ASP A 36 3.72 35.32 17.41
CA ASP A 36 2.29 35.42 17.63
C ASP A 36 1.51 35.09 16.35
N THR A 37 1.92 35.57 15.18
CA THR A 37 1.20 35.25 13.94
C THR A 37 1.39 33.80 13.50
N ILE A 38 2.61 33.25 13.58
CA ILE A 38 2.87 31.85 13.21
C ILE A 38 2.26 30.92 14.25
N PHE A 39 2.37 31.21 15.55
CA PHE A 39 1.78 30.40 16.61
C PHE A 39 0.26 30.50 16.62
N HIS A 40 -0.36 31.66 16.37
CA HIS A 40 -1.82 31.74 16.25
C HIS A 40 -2.33 31.07 14.97
N ILE A 41 -1.68 31.27 13.82
CA ILE A 41 -2.08 30.60 12.58
C ILE A 41 -1.86 29.09 12.70
N LEU A 42 -0.72 28.63 13.23
CA LEU A 42 -0.47 27.21 13.49
C LEU A 42 -1.44 26.70 14.56
N SER A 43 -1.60 27.35 15.70
CA SER A 43 -2.51 26.94 16.76
C SER A 43 -3.93 26.86 16.25
N ASP A 44 -4.49 27.90 15.64
CA ASP A 44 -5.89 27.90 15.22
C ASP A 44 -6.13 26.91 14.07
N THR A 45 -5.22 26.82 13.09
CA THR A 45 -5.38 25.85 12.01
C THR A 45 -5.11 24.41 12.46
N ILE A 46 -4.07 24.16 13.26
CA ILE A 46 -3.72 22.84 13.79
C ILE A 46 -4.76 22.40 14.81
N PHE A 47 -5.21 23.23 15.73
CA PHE A 47 -6.19 22.90 16.77
C PHE A 47 -7.58 22.68 16.17
N HIS A 48 -7.97 23.47 15.16
CA HIS A 48 -9.25 23.27 14.47
C HIS A 48 -9.23 22.02 13.56
N ILE A 49 -8.07 21.66 12.99
CA ILE A 49 -7.87 20.39 12.28
C ILE A 49 -7.78 19.20 13.26
N LEU A 50 -7.10 19.34 14.40
CA LEU A 50 -6.91 18.30 15.42
C LEU A 50 -8.23 17.92 16.10
N SER A 51 -9.05 18.91 16.48
CA SER A 51 -10.29 18.66 17.23
C SER A 51 -11.29 17.77 16.49
N ASN A 52 -11.33 17.86 15.16
CA ASN A 52 -12.24 17.09 14.30
C ASN A 52 -11.68 15.75 13.79
N THR A 53 -10.48 15.33 14.22
CA THR A 53 -9.74 14.24 13.54
C THR A 53 -9.19 13.14 14.44
N PHE A 54 -9.38 13.23 15.77
CA PHE A 54 -9.01 12.16 16.69
C PHE A 54 -9.93 10.95 16.56
N CYS A 55 -9.40 9.86 16.02
CA CYS A 55 -10.04 8.57 15.96
C CYS A 55 -9.89 7.83 17.29
N ARG A 56 -10.57 8.30 18.35
CA ARG A 56 -10.53 7.68 19.69
C ARG A 56 -10.98 6.20 19.69
N GLY A 57 -11.80 5.82 18.71
CA GLY A 57 -12.23 4.44 18.48
C GLY A 57 -11.23 3.56 17.70
N ALA A 58 -10.15 4.13 17.14
CA ALA A 58 -9.15 3.35 16.42
C ALA A 58 -8.35 2.50 17.41
N ASN A 59 -8.19 1.21 17.12
CA ASN A 59 -7.47 0.29 17.98
C ASN A 59 -6.11 -0.07 17.36
N ILE A 60 -5.14 0.83 17.52
CA ILE A 60 -3.87 0.78 16.79
C ILE A 60 -2.70 0.21 17.60
N GLY A 61 -2.96 -0.27 18.83
CA GLY A 61 -1.91 -0.86 19.69
C GLY A 61 -0.84 0.13 20.15
N SER A 62 -1.08 1.43 19.99
CA SER A 62 -0.30 2.53 20.56
C SER A 62 -1.08 3.16 21.71
N ASP A 63 -0.33 3.70 22.65
CA ASP A 63 -0.72 4.63 23.71
C ASP A 63 -1.22 5.99 23.19
N HIS A 64 -0.90 6.36 21.95
CA HIS A 64 -1.41 7.56 21.30
C HIS A 64 -2.68 7.31 20.48
N ASN A 65 -3.57 8.32 20.45
CA ASN A 65 -4.75 8.30 19.60
C ASN A 65 -4.39 8.66 18.16
N LEU A 66 -4.95 7.93 17.19
CA LEU A 66 -4.77 8.24 15.78
C LEU A 66 -5.44 9.59 15.45
N CYS A 67 -4.68 10.52 14.89
CA CYS A 67 -5.17 11.78 14.35
C CYS A 67 -5.14 11.74 12.81
N ILE A 68 -6.26 12.04 12.15
CA ILE A 68 -6.38 12.00 10.68
C ILE A 68 -6.67 13.38 10.10
N ALA A 69 -5.66 14.14 9.72
CA ALA A 69 -5.85 15.41 9.01
C ALA A 69 -6.15 15.17 7.51
N LYS A 70 -7.19 15.83 6.98
CA LYS A 70 -7.42 15.92 5.53
C LYS A 70 -6.88 17.24 5.01
N LEU A 71 -5.76 17.20 4.30
CA LEU A 71 -5.13 18.39 3.72
C LEU A 71 -5.40 18.48 2.22
N LYS A 72 -5.84 19.65 1.74
CA LYS A 72 -6.04 19.93 0.31
C LYS A 72 -4.88 20.78 -0.21
N ILE A 73 -3.86 20.12 -0.77
CA ILE A 73 -2.68 20.80 -1.35
C ILE A 73 -2.80 20.80 -2.88
N LYS A 74 -2.54 21.94 -3.52
CA LYS A 74 -2.42 22.04 -4.99
C LYS A 74 -0.97 21.73 -5.39
N LEU A 75 -0.64 20.46 -5.58
CA LEU A 75 0.63 20.01 -6.16
C LEU A 75 0.42 19.70 -7.66
N LYS A 76 1.47 19.88 -8.48
CA LYS A 76 1.50 19.38 -9.87
C LYS A 76 1.55 17.85 -9.85
N SER A 77 0.39 17.23 -9.68
CA SER A 77 0.22 15.79 -9.53
C SER A 77 0.20 15.10 -10.89
N LEU A 78 1.06 14.12 -11.10
CA LEU A 78 0.84 13.08 -12.12
C LEU A 78 -0.37 12.27 -11.66
N LEU A 79 -1.57 12.67 -12.08
CA LEU A 79 -2.81 11.98 -11.76
C LEU A 79 -2.74 10.54 -12.28
N LYS A 80 -2.46 9.58 -11.39
CA LYS A 80 -2.63 8.17 -11.71
C LYS A 80 -4.13 7.95 -11.93
N PRO A 81 -4.54 7.36 -13.07
CA PRO A 81 -5.95 7.08 -13.30
C PRO A 81 -6.50 6.21 -12.16
N PRO A 82 -7.77 6.41 -11.76
CA PRO A 82 -8.38 5.58 -10.73
C PRO A 82 -8.28 4.12 -11.14
N ARG A 83 -7.93 3.25 -10.19
CA ARG A 83 -7.90 1.80 -10.44
C ARG A 83 -9.32 1.32 -10.67
N ASN A 84 -9.59 0.77 -11.85
CA ASN A 84 -10.88 0.16 -12.15
C ASN A 84 -11.17 -0.98 -11.18
N LYS A 85 -12.39 -1.01 -10.62
CA LYS A 85 -12.86 -2.11 -9.78
C LYS A 85 -12.98 -3.37 -10.65
N LYS A 86 -12.46 -4.50 -10.16
CA LYS A 86 -12.51 -5.77 -10.89
C LYS A 86 -13.90 -6.41 -10.71
N ILE A 87 -14.51 -6.85 -11.81
CA ILE A 87 -15.75 -7.63 -11.81
C ILE A 87 -15.46 -9.05 -11.34
N ASN A 88 -16.36 -9.65 -10.57
CA ASN A 88 -16.17 -10.99 -9.99
C ASN A 88 -16.45 -12.11 -11.01
N LEU A 89 -15.63 -12.25 -12.04
CA LEU A 89 -15.85 -13.27 -13.10
C LEU A 89 -15.93 -14.71 -12.58
N GLN A 90 -15.39 -15.00 -11.39
CA GLN A 90 -15.47 -16.34 -10.79
C GLN A 90 -16.92 -16.74 -10.46
N ALA A 91 -17.82 -15.79 -10.18
CA ALA A 91 -19.21 -16.12 -9.90
C ALA A 91 -19.95 -16.67 -11.14
N LEU A 92 -19.47 -16.36 -12.35
CA LEU A 92 -20.00 -16.92 -13.61
C LEU A 92 -19.69 -18.41 -13.79
N LEU A 93 -18.85 -19.01 -12.94
CA LEU A 93 -18.70 -20.48 -12.92
C LEU A 93 -19.97 -21.18 -12.42
N SER A 94 -20.84 -20.47 -11.69
CA SER A 94 -22.14 -20.99 -11.28
C SER A 94 -23.18 -20.79 -12.37
N LYS A 95 -24.00 -21.83 -12.62
CA LYS A 95 -25.05 -21.80 -13.65
C LYS A 95 -26.10 -20.72 -13.38
N ASP A 96 -26.39 -20.42 -12.10
CA ASP A 96 -27.40 -19.44 -11.71
C ASP A 96 -27.01 -18.00 -12.06
N HIS A 97 -25.74 -17.63 -11.80
CA HIS A 97 -25.25 -16.31 -12.19
C HIS A 97 -25.10 -16.19 -13.70
N GLN A 98 -24.78 -17.29 -14.39
CA GLN A 98 -24.69 -17.32 -15.85
C GLN A 98 -26.06 -17.10 -16.51
N SER A 99 -27.12 -17.76 -16.02
CA SER A 99 -28.47 -17.60 -16.55
C SER A 99 -29.01 -16.20 -16.31
N ALA A 100 -28.82 -15.65 -15.10
CA ALA A 100 -29.18 -14.28 -14.77
C ALA A 100 -28.45 -13.25 -15.66
N PHE A 101 -27.15 -13.44 -15.87
CA PHE A 101 -26.34 -12.55 -16.71
C PHE A 101 -26.80 -12.56 -18.17
N ASN A 102 -27.05 -13.74 -18.73
CA ASN A 102 -27.55 -13.88 -20.09
C ASN A 102 -28.95 -13.24 -20.24
N ALA A 103 -29.85 -13.43 -19.28
CA ALA A 103 -31.16 -12.80 -19.28
C ALA A 103 -31.04 -11.27 -19.26
N GLU A 104 -30.19 -10.70 -18.40
CA GLU A 104 -30.03 -9.26 -18.29
C GLU A 104 -29.44 -8.63 -19.56
N ILE A 105 -28.46 -9.30 -20.20
CA ILE A 105 -27.93 -8.86 -21.50
C ILE A 105 -29.06 -8.81 -22.52
N LEU A 106 -29.81 -9.90 -22.66
CA LEU A 106 -30.88 -10.00 -23.66
C LEU A 106 -31.94 -8.93 -23.43
N THR A 107 -32.43 -8.77 -22.20
CA THR A 107 -33.42 -7.74 -21.88
C THR A 107 -32.88 -6.33 -22.16
N THR A 108 -31.67 -6.01 -21.71
CA THR A 108 -31.10 -4.66 -21.86
C THR A 108 -30.78 -4.32 -23.31
N TYR A 109 -30.26 -5.30 -24.06
CA TYR A 109 -29.93 -5.11 -25.46
C TYR A 109 -31.19 -4.91 -26.29
N VAL A 110 -32.17 -5.82 -26.17
CA VAL A 110 -33.45 -5.76 -26.91
C VAL A 110 -34.21 -4.46 -26.60
N THR A 111 -34.35 -4.09 -25.33
CA THR A 111 -35.10 -2.88 -24.94
C THR A 111 -34.48 -1.58 -25.44
N LYS A 112 -33.15 -1.52 -25.55
CA LYS A 112 -32.45 -0.30 -25.99
C LYS A 112 -32.26 -0.23 -27.50
N THR A 113 -32.14 -1.36 -28.19
CA THR A 113 -32.07 -1.38 -29.67
C THR A 113 -33.41 -1.04 -30.33
N SER A 114 -34.53 -1.35 -29.67
CA SER A 114 -35.87 -0.98 -30.17
C SER A 114 -36.15 0.53 -30.16
N ASN A 115 -35.37 1.30 -29.37
CA ASN A 115 -35.58 2.73 -29.13
C ASN A 115 -34.50 3.63 -29.75
N ALA A 116 -33.52 3.06 -30.46
CA ALA A 116 -32.41 3.82 -31.04
C ALA A 116 -32.43 3.70 -32.56
N ASP A 117 -32.65 4.83 -33.25
CA ASP A 117 -32.33 4.95 -34.67
C ASP A 117 -30.86 4.57 -34.87
N THR A 118 -30.61 3.61 -35.75
CA THR A 118 -29.31 3.01 -36.04
C THR A 118 -28.31 4.08 -36.50
N THR A 119 -27.70 4.82 -35.57
CA THR A 119 -26.66 5.78 -35.94
C THR A 119 -25.45 5.00 -36.44
N ASN A 120 -25.04 5.27 -37.68
CA ASN A 120 -23.99 4.60 -38.46
C ASN A 120 -22.56 4.70 -37.88
N ASN A 121 -22.41 4.92 -36.58
CA ASN A 121 -21.13 5.10 -35.91
C ASN A 121 -20.74 3.82 -35.14
N ILE A 122 -19.81 3.06 -35.71
CA ILE A 122 -19.30 1.80 -35.18
C ILE A 122 -18.75 1.96 -33.75
N ASP A 123 -18.07 3.07 -33.45
CA ASP A 123 -17.50 3.32 -32.12
C ASP A 123 -18.59 3.46 -31.06
N LYS A 124 -19.68 4.16 -31.39
CA LYS A 124 -20.83 4.30 -30.48
C LYS A 124 -21.53 2.96 -30.24
N ASN A 125 -21.66 2.13 -31.27
CA ASN A 125 -22.25 0.80 -31.15
C ASN A 125 -21.37 -0.13 -30.29
N TRP A 126 -20.05 -0.03 -30.45
CA TRP A 126 -19.10 -0.77 -29.63
C TRP A 126 -19.14 -0.33 -28.16
N ASP A 127 -19.15 0.98 -27.89
CA ASP A 127 -19.28 1.51 -26.54
C ASP A 127 -20.62 1.11 -25.91
N PHE A 128 -21.71 1.13 -26.68
CA PHE A 128 -23.01 0.66 -26.24
C PHE A 128 -22.99 -0.81 -25.86
N PHE A 129 -22.44 -1.68 -26.72
CA PHE A 129 -22.31 -3.11 -26.45
C PHE A 129 -21.46 -3.36 -25.20
N LYS A 130 -20.27 -2.73 -25.14
CA LYS A 130 -19.34 -2.85 -24.03
C LYS A 130 -19.96 -2.38 -22.71
N ASN A 131 -20.68 -1.25 -22.71
CA ASN A 131 -21.34 -0.73 -21.53
C ASN A 131 -22.51 -1.63 -21.10
N THR A 132 -23.28 -2.15 -22.06
CA THR A 132 -24.37 -3.11 -21.78
C THR A 132 -23.82 -4.37 -21.13
N LEU A 133 -22.75 -4.95 -21.67
CA LEU A 133 -22.08 -6.12 -21.12
C LEU A 133 -21.50 -5.84 -19.72
N THR A 134 -20.82 -4.71 -19.57
CA THR A 134 -20.19 -4.31 -18.29
C THR A 134 -21.26 -4.07 -17.22
N ASN A 135 -22.37 -3.41 -17.55
CA ASN A 135 -23.44 -3.13 -16.61
C ASN A 135 -24.19 -4.41 -16.21
N ALA A 136 -24.52 -5.27 -17.18
CA ALA A 136 -25.13 -6.56 -16.88
C ALA A 136 -24.24 -7.40 -15.97
N ALA A 137 -22.92 -7.38 -16.20
CA ALA A 137 -21.98 -8.11 -15.36
C ALA A 137 -21.89 -7.52 -13.95
N VAL A 138 -21.95 -6.20 -13.82
CA VAL A 138 -21.95 -5.52 -12.51
C VAL A 138 -23.25 -5.76 -11.75
N ASN A 139 -24.39 -5.81 -12.43
CA ASN A 139 -25.69 -5.98 -11.79
C ASN A 139 -25.94 -7.43 -11.34
N THR A 140 -25.58 -8.41 -12.16
CA THR A 140 -25.73 -9.83 -11.82
C THR A 140 -24.64 -10.35 -10.90
N VAL A 141 -23.38 -10.10 -11.23
CA VAL A 141 -22.22 -10.75 -10.59
C VAL A 141 -21.52 -9.83 -9.59
N GLY A 142 -21.59 -8.52 -9.82
CA GLY A 142 -20.98 -7.53 -8.94
C GLY A 142 -19.46 -7.45 -9.03
N TYR A 143 -18.92 -6.55 -8.19
CA TYR A 143 -17.48 -6.37 -8.06
C TYR A 143 -16.87 -7.38 -7.09
N VAL A 144 -15.59 -7.69 -7.27
CA VAL A 144 -14.82 -8.47 -6.31
C VAL A 144 -14.82 -7.76 -4.96
N GLN A 145 -15.51 -8.38 -4.01
CA GLN A 145 -15.55 -7.94 -2.62
C GLN A 145 -14.13 -7.97 -2.03
N LYS A 146 -13.80 -7.01 -1.17
CA LYS A 146 -12.57 -7.07 -0.38
C LYS A 146 -12.66 -8.28 0.53
N GLN A 147 -11.94 -9.33 0.17
CA GLN A 147 -11.84 -10.52 1.00
C GLN A 147 -11.20 -10.12 2.33
N LYS A 148 -11.78 -10.63 3.43
CA LYS A 148 -11.12 -10.57 4.73
C LYS A 148 -9.74 -11.22 4.60
N LYS A 149 -8.82 -10.88 5.51
CA LYS A 149 -7.48 -11.50 5.55
C LYS A 149 -7.67 -13.03 5.55
N LYS A 150 -7.20 -13.70 4.50
CA LYS A 150 -7.43 -15.14 4.27
C LYS A 150 -6.96 -16.03 5.43
N TRP A 151 -5.95 -15.58 6.17
CA TRP A 151 -5.36 -16.32 7.28
C TRP A 151 -6.13 -16.18 8.60
N LEU A 152 -7.12 -15.29 8.71
CA LEU A 152 -7.82 -15.05 9.98
C LEU A 152 -9.20 -15.71 9.97
N SER A 153 -9.48 -16.53 10.99
CA SER A 153 -10.74 -17.26 11.11
C SER A 153 -11.92 -16.33 11.45
N ASP A 154 -13.13 -16.76 11.10
CA ASP A 154 -14.35 -16.01 11.45
C ASP A 154 -14.57 -15.92 12.97
N ASN A 155 -14.12 -16.91 13.75
CA ASN A 155 -14.13 -16.85 15.21
C ASN A 155 -13.27 -15.68 15.72
N THR A 156 -12.05 -15.54 15.21
CA THR A 156 -11.17 -14.42 15.59
C THR A 156 -11.76 -13.08 15.14
N TRP A 157 -12.45 -13.02 14.00
CA TRP A 157 -13.19 -11.82 13.60
C TRP A 157 -14.33 -11.46 14.57
N SER A 158 -15.09 -12.43 15.06
CA SER A 158 -16.12 -12.20 16.09
C SER A 158 -15.50 -11.60 17.36
N LYS A 159 -14.40 -12.20 17.83
CA LYS A 159 -13.65 -11.71 19.00
C LYS A 159 -13.08 -10.31 18.81
N ILE A 160 -12.62 -9.96 17.60
CA ILE A 160 -12.19 -8.60 17.27
C ILE A 160 -13.34 -7.61 17.40
N GLN A 161 -14.54 -7.99 16.97
CA GLN A 161 -15.73 -7.16 17.07
C GLN A 161 -16.17 -6.99 18.54
N GLU A 162 -16.17 -8.06 19.33
CA GLU A 162 -16.42 -8.01 20.78
C GLU A 162 -15.42 -7.09 21.49
N ARG A 163 -14.12 -7.22 21.19
CA ARG A 163 -13.07 -6.34 21.71
C ARG A 163 -13.31 -4.88 21.32
N LYS A 164 -13.78 -4.62 20.10
CA LYS A 164 -14.12 -3.27 19.64
C LYS A 164 -15.28 -2.69 20.44
N GLN A 165 -16.33 -3.47 20.71
CA GLN A 165 -17.44 -3.03 21.56
C GLN A 165 -16.97 -2.78 23.00
N ALA A 166 -16.13 -3.67 23.56
CA ALA A 166 -15.55 -3.48 24.89
C ALA A 166 -14.70 -2.20 24.98
N LYS A 167 -14.00 -1.82 23.90
CA LYS A 167 -13.26 -0.55 23.82
C LYS A 167 -14.20 0.66 23.85
N LEU A 168 -15.33 0.61 23.14
CA LEU A 168 -16.34 1.67 23.17
C LEU A 168 -16.96 1.83 24.56
N THR A 169 -17.28 0.71 25.23
CA THR A 169 -17.78 0.75 26.61
C THR A 169 -16.75 1.30 27.59
N LEU A 170 -15.47 0.96 27.41
CA LEU A 170 -14.37 1.50 28.21
C LEU A 170 -14.24 3.03 28.03
N LEU A 171 -14.32 3.52 26.80
CA LEU A 171 -14.27 4.96 26.50
C LEU A 171 -15.45 5.73 27.11
N SER A 172 -16.62 5.09 27.20
CA SER A 172 -17.83 5.69 27.75
C SER A 172 -17.83 5.72 29.29
N LYS A 173 -17.54 4.59 29.95
CA LYS A 173 -17.69 4.45 31.41
C LYS A 173 -16.41 4.75 32.20
N LYS A 174 -15.23 4.48 31.62
CA LYS A 174 -13.90 4.62 32.25
C LYS A 174 -13.72 3.85 33.58
N ASP A 175 -14.42 2.72 33.74
CA ASP A 175 -14.33 1.87 34.93
C ASP A 175 -13.23 0.79 34.84
N THR A 176 -12.69 0.39 35.98
CA THR A 176 -11.71 -0.72 36.12
C THR A 176 -12.26 -2.04 35.56
N SER A 177 -13.52 -2.38 35.84
CA SER A 177 -14.16 -3.60 35.32
C SER A 177 -14.27 -3.60 33.78
N SER A 178 -14.54 -2.43 33.19
CA SER A 178 -14.56 -2.29 31.72
C SER A 178 -13.16 -2.46 31.11
N TYR A 179 -12.13 -2.03 31.83
CA TYR A 179 -10.74 -2.21 31.41
C TYR A 179 -10.31 -3.67 31.45
N GLU A 180 -10.65 -4.40 32.52
CA GLU A 180 -10.39 -5.84 32.64
C GLU A 180 -11.04 -6.63 31.50
N LYS A 181 -12.31 -6.35 31.21
CA LYS A 181 -13.03 -6.97 30.09
C LYS A 181 -12.37 -6.69 28.74
N TYR A 182 -11.90 -5.46 28.52
CA TYR A 182 -11.15 -5.14 27.31
C TYR A 182 -9.81 -5.88 27.25
N SER A 183 -9.08 -5.93 28.37
CA SER A 183 -7.76 -6.57 28.47
C SER A 183 -7.81 -8.08 28.22
N THR A 184 -8.82 -8.78 28.76
CA THR A 184 -9.03 -10.21 28.53
C THR A 184 -9.33 -10.48 27.05
N LEU A 185 -10.26 -9.73 26.45
CA LEU A 185 -10.58 -9.84 25.03
C LEU A 185 -9.40 -9.47 24.12
N ASP A 186 -8.57 -8.50 24.49
CA ASP A 186 -7.37 -8.14 23.73
C ASP A 186 -6.31 -9.25 23.75
N LYS A 187 -6.09 -9.88 24.91
CA LYS A 187 -5.21 -11.05 25.05
C LYS A 187 -5.74 -12.23 24.23
N GLU A 188 -7.05 -12.49 24.30
CA GLU A 188 -7.70 -13.57 23.54
C GLU A 188 -7.57 -13.34 22.03
N VAL A 189 -7.87 -12.14 21.54
CA VAL A 189 -7.71 -11.78 20.12
C VAL A 189 -6.25 -11.94 19.67
N LYS A 190 -5.27 -11.48 20.46
CA LYS A 190 -3.85 -11.63 20.14
C LYS A 190 -3.43 -13.10 20.09
N SER A 191 -3.91 -13.91 21.04
CA SER A 191 -3.66 -15.36 21.08
C SER A 191 -4.24 -16.05 19.84
N ASN A 192 -5.53 -15.82 19.55
CA ASN A 192 -6.21 -16.44 18.43
C ASN A 192 -5.62 -16.00 17.08
N ALA A 193 -5.27 -14.72 16.93
CA ALA A 193 -4.60 -14.24 15.72
C ALA A 193 -3.23 -14.90 15.50
N ARG A 194 -2.46 -15.20 16.57
CA ARG A 194 -1.19 -15.93 16.43
C ARG A 194 -1.43 -17.38 16.00
N LYS A 195 -2.41 -18.06 16.62
CA LYS A 195 -2.80 -19.43 16.27
C LYS A 195 -3.30 -19.53 14.83
N ASP A 196 -4.21 -18.65 14.42
CA ASP A 196 -4.73 -18.57 13.06
C ASP A 196 -3.60 -18.36 12.04
N LYS A 197 -2.65 -17.46 12.34
CA LYS A 197 -1.48 -17.24 11.48
C LYS A 197 -0.61 -18.48 11.39
N GLN A 198 -0.37 -19.17 12.51
CA GLN A 198 0.43 -20.39 12.54
C GLN A 198 -0.24 -21.51 11.74
N ASN A 199 -1.53 -21.72 11.92
CA ASN A 199 -2.31 -22.69 11.16
C ASN A 199 -2.27 -22.38 9.67
N PHE A 200 -2.49 -21.13 9.28
CA PHE A 200 -2.40 -20.73 7.87
C PHE A 200 -1.01 -20.99 7.25
N ILE A 201 0.07 -20.74 8.00
CA ILE A 201 1.43 -21.05 7.54
C ILE A 201 1.64 -22.56 7.43
N HIS A 202 1.13 -23.32 8.40
CA HIS A 202 1.20 -24.78 8.41
C HIS A 202 0.45 -25.38 7.21
N ASP A 203 -0.77 -24.91 6.93
CA ASP A 203 -1.58 -25.35 5.78
C ASP A 203 -0.87 -25.04 4.46
N LEU A 204 -0.29 -23.84 4.33
CA LEU A 204 0.53 -23.51 3.16
C LEU A 204 1.76 -24.43 3.04
N ALA A 205 2.45 -24.74 4.14
CA ALA A 205 3.58 -25.65 4.12
C ALA A 205 3.18 -27.07 3.70
N PHE A 206 2.03 -27.55 4.19
CA PHE A 206 1.44 -28.82 3.80
C PHE A 206 1.07 -28.86 2.31
N ASP A 207 0.44 -27.79 1.79
CA ASP A 207 0.13 -27.65 0.36
C ASP A 207 1.41 -27.64 -0.51
N ALA A 208 2.50 -27.04 -0.01
CA ALA A 208 3.78 -27.08 -0.70
C ALA A 208 4.37 -28.50 -0.74
N GLU A 209 4.28 -29.24 0.37
CA GLU A 209 4.76 -30.63 0.45
C GLU A 209 3.97 -31.56 -0.48
N THR A 210 2.64 -31.45 -0.50
CA THR A 210 1.79 -32.24 -1.39
C THR A 210 2.04 -31.90 -2.85
N ALA A 211 2.19 -30.62 -3.20
CA ALA A 211 2.54 -30.19 -4.55
C ALA A 211 3.92 -30.72 -5.00
N ALA A 212 4.89 -30.76 -4.08
CA ALA A 212 6.22 -31.32 -4.34
C ALA A 212 6.15 -32.83 -4.60
N LYS A 213 5.38 -33.58 -3.81
CA LYS A 213 5.16 -35.03 -4.01
C LYS A 213 4.54 -35.36 -5.36
N ILE A 214 3.66 -34.49 -5.87
CA ILE A 214 3.02 -34.63 -7.19
C ILE A 214 3.96 -34.18 -8.33
N GLY A 215 5.04 -33.45 -8.04
CA GLY A 215 5.94 -32.86 -9.04
C GLY A 215 5.43 -31.52 -9.62
N ASN A 216 4.46 -30.87 -8.98
CA ASN A 216 3.94 -29.57 -9.42
C ASN A 216 4.83 -28.42 -8.94
N ASN A 217 5.98 -28.25 -9.60
CA ASN A 217 6.97 -27.23 -9.25
C ASN A 217 6.42 -25.79 -9.29
N LYS A 218 5.44 -25.51 -10.16
CA LYS A 218 4.82 -24.18 -10.26
C LYS A 218 4.03 -23.84 -9.00
N ALA A 219 3.28 -24.80 -8.46
CA ALA A 219 2.54 -24.62 -7.22
C ALA A 219 3.49 -24.44 -6.02
N VAL A 220 4.52 -25.29 -5.93
CA VAL A 220 5.56 -25.19 -4.88
C VAL A 220 6.20 -23.79 -4.88
N PHE A 221 6.65 -23.30 -6.03
CA PHE A 221 7.26 -21.97 -6.13
C PHE A 221 6.29 -20.85 -5.72
N HIS A 222 5.02 -20.94 -6.15
CA HIS A 222 4.02 -19.93 -5.79
C HIS A 222 3.75 -19.89 -4.28
N ILE A 223 3.62 -21.06 -3.65
CA ILE A 223 3.39 -21.18 -2.20
C ILE A 223 4.62 -20.70 -1.43
N MET A 224 5.83 -21.11 -1.84
CA MET A 224 7.07 -20.66 -1.22
C MET A 224 7.23 -19.14 -1.30
N LYS A 225 6.87 -18.54 -2.43
CA LYS A 225 6.84 -17.08 -2.58
C LYS A 225 5.86 -16.41 -1.63
N GLN A 226 4.69 -17.03 -1.37
CA GLN A 226 3.72 -16.52 -0.40
C GLN A 226 4.26 -16.62 1.04
N LEU A 227 4.92 -17.72 1.39
CA LEU A 227 5.51 -17.94 2.71
C LEU A 227 6.66 -16.98 3.02
N CYS A 228 7.57 -16.79 2.07
CA CYS A 228 8.78 -16.00 2.30
C CYS A 228 8.52 -14.49 2.35
N ASN A 229 7.38 -13.99 1.85
CA ASN A 229 6.94 -12.59 1.83
C ASN A 229 8.06 -11.56 1.52
N HIS A 230 9.11 -11.98 0.81
CA HIS A 230 10.20 -11.15 0.37
C HIS A 230 9.99 -10.95 -1.12
N SER A 231 9.46 -9.80 -1.50
CA SER A 231 9.82 -9.31 -2.83
C SER A 231 11.30 -8.99 -2.73
N PRO A 232 12.21 -9.65 -3.47
CA PRO A 232 13.52 -9.05 -3.66
C PRO A 232 13.25 -7.63 -4.18
N THR A 233 13.88 -6.64 -3.58
CA THR A 233 13.84 -5.27 -4.10
C THR A 233 14.46 -5.33 -5.50
N LEU A 234 13.61 -5.42 -6.53
CA LEU A 234 14.04 -5.57 -7.93
C LEU A 234 14.68 -4.30 -8.50
N ASN A 235 14.73 -3.22 -7.73
CA ASN A 235 15.37 -1.98 -8.14
C ASN A 235 16.88 -2.00 -7.82
N THR A 236 17.56 -3.11 -8.12
CA THR A 236 19.02 -3.07 -8.19
C THR A 236 19.38 -2.31 -9.47
N PRO A 237 20.03 -1.14 -9.38
CA PRO A 237 20.37 -0.39 -10.58
C PRO A 237 21.36 -1.20 -11.43
N ILE A 238 21.06 -1.32 -12.72
CA ILE A 238 21.84 -2.12 -13.67
C ILE A 238 23.19 -1.45 -13.87
N LYS A 239 24.27 -2.23 -13.76
CA LYS A 239 25.65 -1.77 -13.95
C LYS A 239 26.21 -2.27 -15.28
N ASP A 240 27.06 -1.46 -15.92
CA ASP A 240 27.91 -1.92 -17.01
C ASP A 240 28.98 -2.92 -16.52
N LYS A 241 29.80 -3.44 -17.44
CA LYS A 241 30.88 -4.38 -17.10
C LYS A 241 31.96 -3.75 -16.21
N GLN A 242 32.03 -2.42 -16.20
CA GLN A 242 32.98 -1.61 -15.44
C GLN A 242 32.40 -1.16 -14.08
N GLY A 243 31.15 -1.55 -13.76
CA GLY A 243 30.50 -1.26 -12.49
C GLY A 243 29.77 0.09 -12.42
N LYS A 244 29.67 0.85 -13.52
CA LYS A 244 28.96 2.14 -13.59
C LYS A 244 27.47 1.94 -13.76
N LEU A 245 26.68 2.77 -13.06
CA LEU A 245 25.22 2.71 -13.08
C LEU A 245 24.65 3.21 -14.41
N LEU A 246 23.72 2.45 -14.99
CA LEU A 246 23.02 2.79 -16.22
C LEU A 246 21.65 3.39 -15.89
N LEU A 247 21.47 4.67 -16.19
CA LEU A 247 20.25 5.44 -15.88
C LEU A 247 19.27 5.52 -17.06
N SER A 248 19.73 5.25 -18.29
CA SER A 248 18.95 5.31 -19.52
C SER A 248 18.45 3.93 -19.93
N ASP A 249 17.18 3.84 -20.34
CA ASP A 249 16.53 2.59 -20.80
C ASP A 249 17.31 1.95 -21.96
N ASP A 250 17.75 2.74 -22.95
CA ASP A 250 18.50 2.24 -24.12
C ASP A 250 19.82 1.56 -23.72
N GLN A 251 20.50 2.13 -22.71
CA GLN A 251 21.75 1.57 -22.19
C GLN A 251 21.49 0.28 -21.41
N GLN A 252 20.40 0.22 -20.64
CA GLN A 252 19.99 -0.99 -19.93
C GLN A 252 19.64 -2.12 -20.90
N THR A 253 18.90 -1.83 -21.98
CA THR A 253 18.55 -2.83 -23.00
C THR A 253 19.79 -3.39 -23.72
N LYS A 254 20.75 -2.53 -24.11
CA LYS A 254 22.02 -2.98 -24.69
C LYS A 254 22.81 -3.87 -23.73
N ARG A 255 22.89 -3.49 -22.46
CA ARG A 255 23.57 -4.26 -21.41
C ARG A 255 22.94 -5.64 -21.19
N TRP A 256 21.61 -5.74 -21.26
CA TRP A 256 20.90 -7.02 -21.23
C TRP A 256 21.20 -7.89 -22.44
N ALA A 257 21.20 -7.31 -23.65
CA ALA A 257 21.50 -8.04 -24.88
C ALA A 257 22.92 -8.63 -24.85
N GLU A 258 23.92 -7.87 -24.39
CA GLU A 258 25.29 -8.35 -24.20
C GLU A 258 25.35 -9.51 -23.20
N HIS A 259 24.69 -9.39 -22.05
CA HIS A 259 24.68 -10.41 -21.01
C HIS A 259 24.13 -11.75 -21.50
N PHE A 260 22.96 -11.73 -22.16
CA PHE A 260 22.35 -12.96 -22.66
C PHE A 260 23.13 -13.56 -23.82
N LYS A 261 23.75 -12.73 -24.67
CA LYS A 261 24.58 -13.21 -25.77
C LYS A 261 25.78 -14.02 -25.25
N GLU A 262 26.39 -13.59 -24.15
CA GLU A 262 27.52 -14.28 -23.52
C GLU A 262 27.12 -15.56 -22.77
N ILE A 263 25.96 -15.56 -22.11
CA ILE A 263 25.49 -16.72 -21.35
C ILE A 263 24.98 -17.82 -22.27
N LEU A 264 24.18 -17.47 -23.29
CA LEU A 264 23.45 -18.44 -24.10
C LEU A 264 24.24 -18.95 -25.32
N ASN A 265 25.29 -18.24 -25.77
CA ASN A 265 26.10 -18.64 -26.93
C ASN A 265 27.52 -19.07 -26.55
N ARG A 266 27.65 -19.90 -25.51
CA ARG A 266 28.94 -20.51 -25.18
C ARG A 266 29.28 -21.59 -26.21
N PRO A 267 30.54 -21.70 -26.66
CA PRO A 267 30.95 -22.82 -27.52
C PRO A 267 30.71 -24.15 -26.79
N ASN A 268 30.45 -25.21 -27.56
CA ASN A 268 30.33 -26.55 -26.99
C ASN A 268 31.61 -26.87 -26.19
N PRO A 269 31.49 -27.44 -24.99
CA PRO A 269 32.66 -27.81 -24.21
C PRO A 269 33.52 -28.80 -25.02
N ASP A 270 34.82 -28.55 -25.08
CA ASP A 270 35.80 -29.41 -25.79
C ASP A 270 35.91 -30.81 -25.16
N ILE A 271 35.46 -30.95 -23.91
CA ILE A 271 35.42 -32.21 -23.18
C ILE A 271 33.97 -32.69 -23.17
N ILE A 272 33.65 -33.65 -24.03
CA ILE A 272 32.44 -34.44 -23.94
C ILE A 272 32.61 -35.35 -22.72
N PRO A 273 31.79 -35.24 -21.66
CA PRO A 273 31.85 -36.19 -20.56
C PRO A 273 31.57 -37.59 -21.09
N ASN A 274 32.51 -38.51 -20.91
CA ASN A 274 32.28 -39.92 -21.21
C ASN A 274 31.19 -40.42 -20.26
N LEU A 275 30.01 -40.71 -20.79
CA LEU A 275 28.86 -41.22 -20.04
C LEU A 275 28.89 -42.76 -19.89
N GLU A 276 29.97 -43.40 -20.33
CA GLU A 276 30.17 -44.83 -20.15
C GLU A 276 31.09 -45.10 -18.95
N GLU A 277 30.61 -46.00 -18.08
CA GLU A 277 31.26 -46.61 -16.92
C GLU A 277 31.11 -45.91 -15.55
N GLU A 278 29.90 -45.99 -15.00
CA GLU A 278 29.73 -46.53 -13.65
C GLU A 278 28.36 -47.20 -13.52
N ILE A 279 28.19 -48.34 -14.21
CA ILE A 279 27.18 -49.33 -13.80
C ILE A 279 27.70 -49.92 -12.50
N ILE A 280 27.32 -49.32 -11.38
CA ILE A 280 27.47 -49.92 -10.05
C ILE A 280 26.54 -51.14 -10.05
N THR A 281 27.11 -52.31 -10.34
CA THR A 281 26.44 -53.58 -10.06
C THR A 281 26.25 -53.68 -8.54
N PRO A 282 25.02 -53.92 -8.04
CA PRO A 282 24.80 -54.10 -6.62
C PRO A 282 25.37 -55.46 -6.20
N THR A 283 26.38 -55.45 -5.34
CA THR A 283 26.88 -56.65 -4.66
C THR A 283 25.79 -57.18 -3.71
N LEU A 284 25.47 -58.46 -3.85
CA LEU A 284 24.57 -59.25 -3.01
C LEU A 284 24.91 -59.19 -1.52
#